data_AF-A0A2E8A3X1-F1
#
_entry.id   AF-A0A2E8A3X1-F1
#
_cell.length_a   1.000
_cell.length_b   1.000
_cell.length_c   1.000
_cell.angle_alpha   90.00
_cell.angle_beta   90.00
_cell.angle_gamma   90.00
#
_symmetry.space_group_name_H-M   'P 1'
#
loop_
_entity.id
_entity.type
_entity.pdbx_description
1 polymer ?
#
loop_
_entity_poly.entity_id
_entity_poly.type
_entity_poly.pdbx_seq_one_letter_code
_entity_poly.pdbx_strand_id
1 'polypeptide(L)'
;MSSRDENKPEITVVVESRDTASKVILLAMVILLSGVLVALLTTEAGEEILAKSGIGPGNCGDGIDNDKGGQADEDDPDCYNNPEVWEGYDENRSEANRDNDPPGGQP
;
A
#
# COMPACT_ATOMS: atom_id res chain seq x y z
N MET A 1 -75.43 -20.83 17.36
CA MET A 1 -75.01 -20.34 18.69
C MET A 1 -73.64 -20.97 18.96
N SER A 2 -72.54 -20.30 18.59
CA SER A 2 -71.64 -19.52 19.49
C SER A 2 -71.28 -20.32 20.74
N SER A 3 -70.04 -20.74 21.01
CA SER A 3 -68.86 -19.96 21.47
C SER A 3 -67.76 -21.02 21.79
N ARG A 4 -66.43 -20.85 21.66
CA ARG A 4 -65.54 -19.99 22.46
C ARG A 4 -64.07 -20.22 22.03
N ASP A 5 -63.36 -19.11 21.93
CA ASP A 5 -61.95 -18.86 22.26
C ASP A 5 -60.84 -19.73 21.67
N GLU A 6 -60.46 -19.28 20.48
CA GLU A 6 -59.12 -19.22 19.94
C GLU A 6 -58.15 -18.53 20.92
N ASN A 7 -57.45 -19.31 21.75
CA ASN A 7 -56.34 -18.79 22.58
C ASN A 7 -55.07 -19.59 22.28
N LYS A 8 -54.56 -19.47 21.05
CA LYS A 8 -53.23 -19.97 20.69
C LYS A 8 -52.25 -18.81 20.85
N PRO A 9 -51.35 -18.83 21.85
CA PRO A 9 -50.36 -17.76 21.99
C PRO A 9 -49.44 -17.77 20.77
N GLU A 10 -49.55 -16.72 19.95
CA GLU A 10 -48.65 -16.49 18.83
C GLU A 10 -47.42 -15.76 19.36
N ILE A 11 -46.30 -16.47 19.44
CA ILE A 11 -45.02 -15.91 19.86
C ILE A 11 -44.36 -15.33 18.61
N THR A 12 -44.49 -14.04 18.41
CA THR A 12 -43.78 -13.31 17.35
C THR A 12 -42.34 -13.05 17.81
N VAL A 13 -41.39 -13.80 17.25
CA VAL A 13 -39.96 -13.55 17.46
C VAL A 13 -39.55 -12.41 16.52
N VAL A 14 -39.42 -11.20 17.07
CA VAL A 14 -38.88 -10.06 16.33
C VAL A 14 -37.36 -10.23 16.28
N VAL A 15 -36.86 -10.67 15.12
CA VAL A 15 -35.41 -10.74 14.86
C VAL A 15 -34.95 -9.35 14.45
N GLU A 16 -34.50 -8.53 15.40
CA GLU A 16 -33.88 -7.25 15.08
C GLU A 16 -32.47 -7.51 14.54
N SER A 17 -32.27 -7.27 13.23
CA SER A 17 -30.93 -7.19 12.68
C SER A 17 -30.17 -6.08 13.40
N ARG A 18 -29.04 -6.38 14.03
CA ARG A 18 -28.14 -5.40 14.68
C ARG A 18 -27.39 -4.53 13.66
N ASP A 19 -28.05 -4.16 12.56
CA ASP A 19 -27.51 -3.43 11.41
C ASP A 19 -26.95 -2.06 11.81
N THR A 20 -27.65 -1.36 12.71
CA THR A 20 -27.25 -0.03 13.18
C THR A 20 -25.91 -0.05 13.92
N ALA A 21 -25.68 -1.07 14.78
CA ALA A 21 -24.43 -1.21 15.50
C ALA A 21 -23.27 -1.51 14.54
N SER A 22 -23.47 -2.42 13.58
CA SER A 22 -22.47 -2.73 12.54
C SER A 22 -22.14 -1.50 11.69
N LYS A 23 -23.14 -0.71 11.32
CA LYS A 23 -22.95 0.52 10.54
C LYS A 23 -22.15 1.58 11.30
N VAL A 24 -22.43 1.77 12.59
CA VAL A 24 -21.68 2.71 13.43
C VAL A 24 -20.23 2.27 13.60
N ILE A 25 -19.99 0.98 13.83
CA ILE A 25 -18.63 0.42 13.95
C ILE A 25 -17.87 0.60 12.63
N LEU A 26 -18.50 0.34 11.48
CA LEU A 26 -17.89 0.55 10.18
C LEU A 26 -17.53 2.02 9.95
N LEU A 27 -18.45 2.94 10.25
CA LEU A 27 -18.17 4.38 10.12
C LEU A 27 -17.02 4.82 11.02
N ALA A 28 -16.98 4.32 12.27
CA ALA A 28 -15.89 4.63 13.19
C ALA A 28 -14.54 4.11 12.66
N MET A 29 -14.48 2.89 12.11
CA MET A 29 -13.26 2.35 11.51
C MET A 29 -12.79 3.15 10.30
N VAL A 30 -13.69 3.56 9.41
CA VAL A 30 -13.33 4.39 8.25
C VAL A 30 -12.75 5.73 8.69
N ILE A 31 -13.33 6.36 9.72
CA ILE A 31 -12.83 7.62 10.27
C ILE A 31 -11.45 7.43 10.91
N LEU A 32 -11.24 6.35 11.67
CA LEU A 32 -9.95 6.06 12.27
C LEU A 32 -8.87 5.81 11.21
N LEU A 33 -9.16 4.99 10.21
CA LEU A 33 -8.21 4.68 9.13
C LEU A 33 -7.87 5.92 8.30
N SER A 34 -8.87 6.74 7.95
CA SER A 34 -8.62 8.00 7.24
C SER A 34 -7.83 8.99 8.09
N GLY A 35 -8.08 9.08 9.39
CA GLY A 35 -7.29 9.91 10.30
C GLY A 35 -5.83 9.47 10.39
N VAL A 36 -5.57 8.18 10.50
CA VAL A 36 -4.21 7.62 10.48
C VAL A 36 -3.52 7.91 9.15
N LEU A 37 -4.22 7.75 8.03
CA LEU A 37 -3.68 8.04 6.70
C LEU A 37 -3.26 9.51 6.56
N VAL A 38 -4.13 10.44 6.98
CA VAL A 38 -3.81 11.88 6.94
C VAL A 38 -2.64 12.22 7.87
N ALA A 39 -2.58 11.61 9.05
CA ALA A 39 -1.46 11.79 9.98
C ALA A 39 -0.14 11.32 9.35
N LEU A 40 -0.12 10.18 8.66
CA LEU A 40 1.08 9.71 7.95
C LEU A 40 1.49 10.72 6.87
N LEU A 41 0.57 11.12 5.99
CA LEU A 41 0.86 12.06 4.88
C LEU A 41 1.33 13.46 5.32
N THR A 42 1.12 13.84 6.58
CA THR A 42 1.49 15.18 7.09
C THR A 42 2.77 15.18 7.93
N THR A 43 3.37 14.01 8.16
CA THR A 43 4.57 13.86 8.98
C THR A 43 5.76 13.47 8.13
N GLU A 44 6.95 13.93 8.49
CA GLU A 44 8.22 13.58 7.82
C GLU A 44 8.45 12.05 7.82
N ALA A 45 8.05 11.37 8.90
CA ALA A 45 8.08 9.91 8.98
C ALA A 45 7.19 9.22 7.93
N GLY A 46 6.11 9.87 7.48
CA GLY A 46 5.28 9.34 6.40
C GLY A 46 5.92 9.51 5.03
N GLU A 47 6.73 10.55 4.82
CA GLU A 47 7.51 10.72 3.59
C GLU A 47 8.59 9.64 3.47
N GLU A 48 9.29 9.30 4.56
CA GLU A 48 10.27 8.20 4.56
C GLU A 48 9.62 6.84 4.19
N ILE A 49 8.41 6.58 4.72
CA ILE A 49 7.65 5.36 4.40
C ILE A 49 7.19 5.36 2.93
N LEU A 50 6.78 6.53 2.39
CA LEU A 50 6.38 6.65 0.98
C LEU A 50 7.58 6.53 0.02
N ALA A 51 8.69 7.17 0.35
CA ALA A 51 9.93 7.09 -0.42
C ALA A 51 10.44 5.64 -0.49
N LYS A 52 10.43 4.93 0.65
CA LYS A 52 10.77 3.50 0.69
C LYS A 52 9.75 2.60 -0.02
N SER A 53 8.54 3.08 -0.29
CA SER A 53 7.53 2.30 -1.01
C SER A 53 7.75 2.30 -2.53
N GLY A 54 8.85 2.88 -3.04
CA GLY A 54 9.17 2.91 -4.47
C GLY A 54 8.21 3.77 -5.30
N ILE A 55 7.49 4.71 -4.65
CA ILE A 55 6.59 5.66 -5.34
C ILE A 55 7.37 6.95 -5.68
N GLY A 56 8.59 6.79 -6.15
CA GLY A 56 9.40 7.85 -6.73
C GLY A 56 9.13 7.97 -8.24
N PRO A 57 9.59 9.04 -8.90
CA PRO A 57 9.66 9.07 -10.36
C PRO A 57 10.62 7.99 -10.92
N GLY A 58 11.55 7.53 -10.08
CA GLY A 58 12.47 6.44 -10.33
C GLY A 58 12.22 5.22 -9.45
N ASN A 59 12.89 4.13 -9.79
CA ASN A 59 12.92 2.88 -9.02
C ASN A 59 14.33 2.58 -8.47
N CYS A 60 15.33 3.41 -8.79
CA CYS A 60 16.63 3.36 -8.17
C CYS A 60 16.54 3.68 -6.66
N GLY A 61 17.02 2.78 -5.82
CA GLY A 61 16.99 2.88 -4.35
C GLY A 61 15.84 2.12 -3.68
N ASP A 62 15.08 1.31 -4.42
CA ASP A 62 13.98 0.50 -3.90
C ASP A 62 14.39 -0.91 -3.44
N GLY A 63 15.64 -1.33 -3.71
CA GLY A 63 16.15 -2.64 -3.31
C GLY A 63 15.85 -3.76 -4.31
N ILE A 64 15.33 -3.45 -5.49
CA ILE A 64 14.83 -4.41 -6.47
C ILE A 64 15.51 -4.20 -7.82
N ASP A 65 16.10 -5.26 -8.37
CA ASP A 65 16.56 -5.31 -9.76
C ASP A 65 15.34 -5.27 -10.71
N ASN A 66 15.04 -4.08 -11.22
CA ASN A 66 13.80 -3.82 -11.95
C ASN A 66 13.86 -4.19 -13.44
N ASP A 67 15.05 -4.41 -14.01
CA ASP A 67 15.25 -4.81 -15.40
C ASP A 67 15.70 -6.28 -15.58
N LYS A 68 16.11 -6.91 -14.48
CA LYS A 68 16.53 -8.30 -14.34
C LYS A 68 17.87 -8.61 -15.01
N GLY A 69 18.78 -7.65 -15.07
CA GLY A 69 20.15 -7.82 -15.53
C GLY A 69 21.08 -8.41 -14.47
N GLY A 70 20.68 -8.35 -13.19
CA GLY A 70 21.40 -8.93 -12.07
C GLY A 70 22.02 -7.89 -11.12
N GLN A 71 21.84 -6.60 -11.38
CA GLN A 71 22.21 -5.53 -10.46
C GLN A 71 21.00 -4.70 -10.07
N ALA A 72 21.12 -3.95 -8.97
CA ALA A 72 20.06 -3.11 -8.44
C ALA A 72 20.65 -1.88 -7.77
N ASP A 73 19.89 -0.80 -7.77
CA ASP A 73 20.14 0.45 -7.09
C ASP A 73 21.53 1.03 -7.39
N GLU A 74 22.36 1.23 -6.36
CA GLU A 74 23.71 1.75 -6.47
C GLU A 74 24.66 0.81 -7.25
N ASP A 75 24.29 -0.47 -7.34
CA ASP A 75 25.03 -1.47 -8.13
C ASP A 75 24.60 -1.48 -9.61
N ASP A 76 23.53 -0.76 -9.99
CA ASP A 76 23.06 -0.67 -11.39
C ASP A 76 23.52 0.63 -12.08
N PRO A 77 24.21 0.56 -13.24
CA PRO A 77 24.68 1.74 -13.96
C PRO A 77 23.57 2.64 -14.51
N ASP A 78 22.34 2.15 -14.74
CA ASP A 78 21.19 2.96 -15.15
C ASP A 78 20.80 4.00 -14.09
N CYS A 79 21.13 3.75 -12.82
CA CYS A 79 20.89 4.66 -11.70
C CYS A 79 21.86 5.85 -11.65
N TYR A 80 22.80 5.95 -12.60
CA TYR A 80 23.76 7.04 -12.68
C TYR A 80 23.48 7.95 -13.88
N ASN A 81 23.71 9.25 -13.70
CA ASN A 81 23.65 10.21 -14.79
C ASN A 81 24.73 9.97 -15.85
N ASN A 82 25.86 9.38 -15.45
CA ASN A 82 26.92 8.94 -16.34
C ASN A 82 27.24 7.44 -16.12
N PRO A 83 26.47 6.52 -16.74
CA PRO A 83 26.55 5.07 -16.50
C PRO A 83 27.93 4.45 -16.76
N GLU A 84 28.68 4.94 -17.77
CA GLU A 84 29.98 4.38 -18.16
C GLU A 84 31.06 4.54 -17.08
N VAL A 85 30.92 5.54 -16.21
CA VAL A 85 31.88 5.88 -15.16
C VAL A 85 31.25 5.94 -13.78
N TRP A 86 29.98 5.54 -13.65
CA TRP A 86 29.26 5.44 -12.39
C TRP A 86 29.24 6.75 -11.60
N GLU A 87 29.01 7.86 -12.30
CA GLU A 87 29.01 9.21 -11.70
C GLU A 87 27.60 9.80 -11.67
N GLY A 88 27.28 10.42 -10.53
CA GLY A 88 26.03 11.14 -10.32
C GLY A 88 24.84 10.21 -10.17
N TYR A 89 24.88 9.34 -9.16
CA TYR A 89 23.73 8.54 -8.74
C TYR A 89 22.48 9.41 -8.56
N ASP A 90 21.34 8.91 -9.03
CA ASP A 90 20.06 9.60 -8.96
C ASP A 90 18.92 8.59 -8.74
N GLU A 91 18.37 8.59 -7.52
CA GLU A 91 17.21 7.80 -7.10
C GLU A 91 15.95 8.02 -7.95
N ASN A 92 15.90 9.12 -8.70
CA ASN A 92 14.77 9.43 -9.59
C ASN A 92 14.89 8.79 -10.97
N ARG A 93 15.98 8.06 -11.25
CA ARG A 93 16.19 7.32 -12.49
C ARG A 93 15.56 5.93 -12.43
N SER A 94 15.54 5.27 -13.58
CA SER A 94 15.00 3.92 -13.68
C SER A 94 16.00 2.93 -14.25
N GLU A 95 16.18 1.83 -13.53
CA GLU A 95 16.81 0.59 -13.99
C GLU A 95 15.92 -0.03 -15.05
N ALA A 96 16.35 0.00 -16.31
CA ALA A 96 15.52 -0.37 -17.46
C ALA A 96 16.27 -1.19 -18.50
N ASN A 97 17.59 -1.32 -18.40
CA ASN A 97 18.46 -1.91 -19.40
C ASN A 97 19.39 -3.00 -18.84
N ARG A 98 18.84 -4.20 -18.64
CA ARG A 98 19.57 -5.42 -18.23
C ARG A 98 20.89 -5.75 -18.95
N ASP A 99 21.11 -5.21 -20.15
CA ASP A 99 22.29 -5.51 -20.96
C ASP A 99 23.50 -4.65 -20.57
N ASN A 100 23.31 -3.59 -19.77
CA ASN A 100 24.40 -2.75 -19.26
C ASN A 100 24.91 -3.17 -17.89
N ASP A 101 24.38 -4.26 -17.34
CA ASP A 101 24.78 -4.81 -16.05
C ASP A 101 26.10 -5.60 -16.11
N PRO A 102 27.21 -5.07 -15.58
CA PRO A 102 28.42 -5.87 -15.43
C PRO A 102 28.23 -7.03 -14.43
N PRO A 103 28.78 -8.21 -14.76
CA PRO A 103 28.86 -9.31 -13.81
C PRO A 103 29.83 -8.94 -12.67
N GLY A 104 29.28 -8.55 -11.53
CA GLY A 104 30.04 -8.34 -10.28
C GLY A 104 29.96 -6.94 -9.66
N GLY A 105 29.08 -6.05 -10.13
CA GLY A 105 28.96 -4.71 -9.57
C GLY A 105 29.77 -3.66 -10.33
N GLN A 106 29.78 -2.47 -9.73
CA GLN A 106 30.68 -1.37 -10.06
C GLN A 106 32.15 -1.84 -10.14
N PRO A 107 32.93 -1.40 -11.14
CA PRO A 107 34.35 -1.76 -11.31
C PRO A 107 35.28 -1.20 -10.22
#